data_AF-A0A1X7U355-F1
#
_entry.id   AF-A0A1X7U355-F1
#
_cell.length_a   1.000
_cell.length_b   1.000
_cell.length_c   1.000
_cell.angle_alpha   90.00
_cell.angle_beta   90.00
_cell.angle_gamma   90.00
#
_symmetry.space_group_name_H-M   'P 1'
#
loop_
_entity.id
_entity.type
_entity.pdbx_description
1 polymer ?
#
loop_
_entity_poly.entity_id
_entity_poly.type
_entity_poly.pdbx_seq_one_letter_code
_entity_poly.pdbx_strand_id
1 'polypeptide(L)' 'MAAWMFQKESVITGHHVYKTVWTPIISEELHTEVEDDNGHNKYAVAVMKSNGIVGHMPRFLSQI' A
#
# COMPACT_ATOMS: atom_id res chain seq x y z
N MET A 1 -8.88 -26.95 19.34
CA MET A 1 -7.64 -26.22 19.03
C MET A 1 -8.02 -25.04 18.14
N ALA A 2 -8.18 -23.84 18.70
CA ALA A 2 -8.41 -22.65 17.89
C ALA A 2 -7.08 -22.24 17.25
N ALA A 3 -7.01 -22.18 15.93
CA ALA A 3 -5.89 -21.59 15.23
C ALA A 3 -6.06 -20.06 15.31
N TRP A 4 -5.09 -19.35 15.89
CA TRP A 4 -5.01 -17.91 15.71
C TRP A 4 -4.64 -17.63 14.26
N MET A 5 -5.61 -17.14 13.50
CA MET A 5 -5.37 -16.65 12.15
C MET A 5 -4.94 -15.20 12.24
N PHE A 6 -3.65 -14.95 11.99
CA PHE A 6 -3.17 -13.58 11.86
C PHE A 6 -3.67 -13.00 10.53
N GLN A 7 -4.65 -12.10 10.60
CA GLN A 7 -5.12 -11.34 9.44
C GLN A 7 -4.41 -9.98 9.43
N LYS A 8 -3.65 -9.70 8.38
CA LYS A 8 -3.08 -8.37 8.18
C LYS A 8 -4.20 -7.40 7.81
N GLU A 9 -4.49 -6.46 8.69
CA GLU A 9 -5.50 -5.42 8.45
C GLU A 9 -5.06 -4.40 7.39
N SER A 10 -3.76 -4.12 7.33
CA SER A 10 -3.17 -3.21 6.36
C SER A 10 -1.75 -3.63 5.99
N VAL A 11 -1.36 -3.35 4.75
CA VAL A 11 -0.02 -3.64 4.22
C VAL A 11 0.32 -2.60 3.16
N ILE A 12 1.55 -2.09 3.20
CA ILE A 12 2.14 -1.29 2.12
C ILE A 12 3.15 -2.20 1.39
N THR A 13 3.02 -2.30 0.08
CA THR A 13 3.90 -3.11 -0.77
C THR A 13 4.78 -2.24 -1.65
N GLY A 14 5.79 -2.84 -2.30
CA GLY A 14 6.67 -2.11 -3.21
C GLY A 14 7.86 -1.41 -2.53
N HIS A 15 8.14 -1.64 -1.25
CA HIS A 15 9.26 -0.99 -0.56
C HIS A 15 10.61 -1.14 -1.29
N HIS A 16 10.88 -2.27 -1.94
CA HIS A 16 12.12 -2.45 -2.73
C HIS A 16 12.26 -1.45 -3.90
N VAL A 17 11.14 -0.94 -4.42
CA VAL A 17 11.06 0.11 -5.44
C VAL A 17 11.19 1.50 -4.80
N TYR A 18 10.51 1.74 -3.68
CA TYR A 18 10.37 3.07 -3.08
C TYR A 18 11.34 3.39 -1.93
N LYS A 19 12.20 2.44 -1.52
CA LYS A 19 13.12 2.60 -0.38
C LYS A 19 14.10 3.77 -0.48
N THR A 20 14.33 4.31 -1.67
CA THR A 20 15.21 5.48 -1.87
C THR A 20 14.48 6.81 -1.66
N VAL A 21 13.15 6.81 -1.72
CA VAL A 21 12.31 8.01 -1.55
C VAL A 21 11.52 8.00 -0.24
N TRP A 22 11.37 6.84 0.40
CA TRP A 22 10.62 6.68 1.64
C TRP A 22 11.28 5.72 2.63
N THR A 23 11.46 6.23 3.85
CA THR A 23 11.79 5.44 5.04
C THR A 23 10.56 5.46 5.95
N PRO A 24 9.96 4.30 6.27
CA PRO A 24 8.75 4.24 7.10
C PRO A 24 9.03 4.69 8.53
N ILE A 25 8.11 5.46 9.11
CA ILE A 25 8.15 5.89 10.51
C ILE A 25 6.92 5.30 11.22
N ILE A 26 7.12 4.75 12.42
CA ILE A 26 6.01 4.23 13.24
C ILE A 26 5.08 5.39 13.57
N SER A 27 3.77 5.16 13.45
CA SER A 27 2.71 6.18 13.65
C SER A 27 2.70 7.30 12.60
N GLU A 28 3.35 7.10 11.46
CA GLU A 28 3.21 7.99 10.31
C GLU A 28 1.82 7.84 9.68
N GLU A 29 1.16 8.96 9.42
CA GLU A 29 -0.06 9.01 8.63
C GLU A 29 0.28 9.18 7.15
N LEU A 30 -0.28 8.30 6.33
CA LEU A 30 -0.18 8.33 4.88
C LEU A 30 -1.60 8.36 4.31
N HIS A 31 -1.76 8.92 3.12
CA HIS A 31 -3.04 8.88 2.41
C HIS A 31 -2.96 7.90 1.24
N THR A 32 -4.12 7.41 0.82
CA THR A 32 -4.24 6.50 -0.33
C THR A 32 -5.02 7.15 -1.45
N GLU A 33 -4.56 6.96 -2.68
CA GLU A 33 -5.21 7.47 -3.88
C GLU A 33 -5.42 6.32 -4.87
N VAL A 34 -6.60 6.29 -5.50
CA VAL A 34 -6.90 5.31 -6.55
C VAL A 34 -6.19 5.74 -7.83
N GLU A 35 -5.47 4.82 -8.48
CA GLU A 35 -4.82 5.05 -9.76
C GLU A 35 -5.72 4.52 -10.89
N ASP A 36 -6.76 5.27 -11.26
CA ASP A 36 -7.74 4.86 -12.27
C ASP A 36 -7.09 4.58 -13.65
N ASP A 37 -5.99 5.27 -13.96
CA ASP A 37 -5.26 5.17 -15.22
C ASP A 37 -4.16 4.08 -15.22
N ASN A 38 -4.12 3.21 -14.21
CA ASN A 38 -3.09 2.17 -14.14
C ASN A 38 -3.39 1.02 -15.12
N GLY A 39 -2.70 1.03 -16.27
CA GLY A 39 -2.83 0.03 -17.33
C GLY A 39 -2.45 -1.41 -16.94
N HIS A 40 -1.81 -1.63 -15.79
CA HIS A 40 -1.47 -2.96 -15.27
C HIS A 40 -2.49 -3.48 -14.26
N ASN A 41 -3.09 -2.58 -13.47
CA ASN A 41 -4.04 -2.93 -12.43
C ASN A 41 -5.10 -1.82 -12.27
N LYS A 42 -6.29 -2.04 -12.81
CA LYS A 42 -7.45 -1.14 -12.66
C LYS A 42 -7.96 -0.93 -11.23
N TYR A 43 -7.44 -1.70 -10.27
CA TYR A 43 -7.72 -1.54 -8.83
C TYR A 43 -6.47 -1.07 -8.08
N ALA A 44 -5.52 -0.42 -8.76
CA ALA A 44 -4.32 0.07 -8.11
C ALA A 44 -4.68 1.20 -7.15
N VAL A 45 -4.12 1.12 -5.94
CA VAL A 45 -4.23 2.16 -4.92
C VAL A 45 -2.82 2.50 -4.49
N ALA A 46 -2.39 3.71 -4.83
CA ALA A 46 -1.12 4.28 -4.43
C ALA A 46 -1.19 4.69 -2.95
N VAL A 47 -0.09 4.48 -2.24
CA VAL A 47 0.13 5.04 -0.90
C VAL A 47 1.03 6.24 -1.07
N MET A 48 0.59 7.38 -0.56
CA MET A 48 1.13 8.69 -0.88
C MET A 48 1.68 9.38 0.36
N LYS A 49 2.80 10.09 0.16
CA LYS A 49 3.40 10.99 1.15
C LYS A 49 3.70 12.33 0.52
N SER A 50 3.18 13.41 1.10
CA SER A 50 3.21 14.75 0.51
C SER A 50 2.64 14.72 -0.91
N ASN A 51 3.46 14.58 -1.95
CA ASN A 51 3.04 14.47 -3.35
C ASN A 51 3.74 13.30 -4.09
N GLY A 52 4.30 12.34 -3.37
CA GLY A 52 5.06 11.22 -3.93
C GLY A 52 4.48 9.87 -3.55
N ILE A 53 4.52 8.93 -4.48
CA ILE A 53 4.18 7.53 -4.23
C ILE A 53 5.28 6.90 -3.39
N VAL A 54 4.88 6.26 -2.29
CA VAL A 54 5.79 5.55 -1.38
C VAL A 54 5.53 4.04 -1.33
N GLY A 55 4.47 3.60 -1.99
CA GLY A 55 4.09 2.20 -2.07
C GLY A 55 2.74 2.03 -2.74
N HIS A 56 2.29 0.79 -2.76
CA HIS A 56 0.96 0.42 -3.24
C HIS A 56 0.29 -0.54 -2.28
N MET A 57 -1.03 -0.50 -2.20
CA MET A 57 -1.78 -1.55 -1.52
C MET A 57 -1.65 -2.88 -2.28
N PRO A 58 -1.62 -4.02 -1.58
CA PRO A 58 -1.73 -5.32 -2.22
C PRO A 58 -3.03 -5.43 -3.00
N ARG A 59 -2.96 -6.03 -4.19
CA ARG A 59 -4.12 -6.24 -5.07
C ARG A 59 -5.31 -6.92 -4.38
N PHE A 60 -5.06 -7.87 -3.47
CA PHE A 60 -6.13 -8.58 -2.77
C PHE A 60 -6.88 -7.71 -1.74
N LEU A 61 -6.30 -6.58 -1.30
CA LEU A 61 -6.99 -5.62 -0.44
C LEU A 61 -7.74 -4.55 -1.24
N SER A 62 -7.28 -4.24 -2.46
CA SER A 62 -7.89 -3.20 -3.29
C SER A 62 -8.97 -3.71 -4.24
N GLN A 63 -9.04 -5.02 -4.48
CA GLN A 63 -10.14 -5.67 -5.17
C GLN A 63 -11.33 -5.83 -4.23
N ILE A 64 -12.14 -4.77 -4.12
CA ILE A 64 -13.47 -4.81 -3.51
C ILE A 64 -14.51 -5.03 -4.60
#